data_AF-A0A839HBS4-F1
#
_entry.id   AF-A0A839HBS4-F1
#
_cell.length_a   1.000
_cell.length_b   1.000
_cell.length_c   1.000
_cell.angle_alpha   90.00
_cell.angle_beta   90.00
_cell.angle_gamma   90.00
#
_symmetry.space_group_name_H-M   'P 1'
#
loop_
_entity.id
_entity.type
_entity.pdbx_description
1 polymer ?
#
loop_
_entity_poly.entity_id
_entity_poly.type
_entity_poly.pdbx_seq_one_letter_code
_entity_poly.pdbx_strand_id
1 'polypeptide(L)'
;MSTCITKELSNALNSLTENNEWGNSSQSIDKMLQPKDWRMVEIKKFRKRLKEQEKKGDLEAIKSINEFFNTHNINDKIARAVLLRICGVDVRTICKIIKLSVSAYTSHVTPLLRNHKSIFTDSSLKNTAYVLWHCNLDVLLEKGELSFE
;
A
#
# COMPACT_ATOMS: atom_id res chain seq x y z
N MET A 1 -9.32 -14.37 -7.35
CA MET A 1 -8.17 -14.57 -6.45
C MET A 1 -7.38 -15.87 -6.75
N SER A 2 -7.13 -16.25 -8.01
CA SER A 2 -6.45 -17.52 -8.33
C SER A 2 -5.55 -17.44 -9.56
N THR A 3 -4.49 -16.63 -9.50
CA THR A 3 -3.57 -16.46 -10.64
C THR A 3 -2.08 -16.57 -10.30
N CYS A 4 -1.71 -16.78 -9.03
CA CYS A 4 -0.30 -16.81 -8.63
C CYS A 4 0.29 -18.20 -8.43
N ILE A 5 -0.56 -19.20 -8.15
CA ILE A 5 -0.16 -20.59 -8.02
C ILE A 5 -0.23 -21.26 -9.39
N THR A 6 0.93 -21.59 -9.94
CA THR A 6 1.05 -22.32 -11.21
C THR A 6 1.08 -23.83 -10.94
N LYS A 7 0.79 -24.64 -11.95
CA LYS A 7 0.88 -26.11 -11.85
C LYS A 7 2.29 -26.57 -11.46
N GLU A 8 3.31 -25.89 -11.99
CA GLU A 8 4.72 -26.15 -11.70
C GLU A 8 5.07 -25.81 -10.25
N LEU A 9 4.49 -24.74 -9.70
CA LEU A 9 4.64 -24.43 -8.28
C LEU A 9 3.96 -25.51 -7.44
N SER A 10 2.71 -25.89 -7.76
CA SER A 10 2.02 -26.96 -7.03
C SER A 10 2.80 -28.27 -7.03
N ASN A 11 3.38 -28.65 -8.18
CA ASN A 11 4.25 -29.83 -8.27
C ASN A 11 5.51 -29.69 -7.42
N ALA A 12 6.12 -28.50 -7.40
CA ALA A 12 7.28 -28.24 -6.55
C ALA A 12 6.93 -28.36 -5.06
N LEU A 13 5.81 -27.79 -4.62
CA LEU A 13 5.36 -27.85 -3.24
C LEU A 13 4.98 -29.28 -2.83
N ASN A 14 4.28 -30.02 -3.69
CA ASN A 14 3.92 -31.41 -3.44
C ASN A 14 5.16 -32.29 -3.32
N SER A 15 6.16 -32.12 -4.21
CA SER A 15 7.42 -32.86 -4.12
C SER A 15 8.17 -32.61 -2.81
N LEU A 16 8.13 -31.37 -2.28
CA LEU A 16 8.74 -31.06 -0.99
C LEU A 16 8.01 -31.73 0.17
N THR A 17 6.68 -31.80 0.09
CA THR A 17 5.84 -32.50 1.08
C THR A 17 6.08 -34.01 1.05
N GLU A 18 6.06 -34.62 -0.14
CA GLU A 18 6.24 -36.06 -0.32
C GLU A 18 7.63 -36.52 0.16
N ASN A 19 8.66 -35.70 -0.03
CA ASN A 19 10.04 -36.02 0.35
C ASN A 19 10.42 -35.54 1.76
N ASN A 20 9.50 -34.90 2.51
CA ASN A 20 9.79 -34.27 3.81
C ASN A 20 10.96 -33.26 3.78
N GLU A 21 11.06 -32.48 2.70
CA GLU A 21 12.18 -31.57 2.44
C GLU A 21 11.86 -30.09 2.74
N TRP A 22 10.74 -29.82 3.41
CA TRP A 22 10.38 -28.48 3.88
C TRP A 22 11.36 -27.91 4.91
N GLY A 23 12.09 -28.78 5.58
CA GLY A 23 12.93 -28.45 6.72
C GLY A 23 12.19 -28.53 8.05
N ASN A 24 12.84 -28.00 9.07
CA ASN A 24 12.32 -27.93 10.44
C ASN A 24 12.41 -26.48 10.93
N SER A 25 11.99 -26.23 12.17
CA SER A 25 11.97 -24.88 12.77
C SER A 25 13.32 -24.15 12.78
N SER A 26 14.44 -24.86 12.64
CA SER A 26 15.79 -24.30 12.61
C SER A 26 16.44 -24.27 11.21
N GLN A 27 15.79 -24.83 10.19
CA GLN A 27 16.31 -24.91 8.82
C GLN A 27 15.32 -24.32 7.82
N SER A 28 15.73 -23.27 7.11
CA SER A 28 14.91 -22.68 6.05
C SER A 28 15.10 -23.43 4.72
N ILE A 29 14.05 -23.47 3.92
CA ILE A 29 14.06 -24.05 2.58
C ILE A 29 15.14 -23.44 1.67
N ASP A 30 15.44 -22.15 1.86
CA ASP A 30 16.50 -21.42 1.17
C ASP A 30 17.92 -21.93 1.50
N LYS A 31 18.10 -22.60 2.64
CA LYS A 31 19.36 -23.24 3.04
C LYS A 31 19.42 -24.72 2.67
N MET A 32 18.28 -25.37 2.49
CA MET A 32 18.20 -26.81 2.23
C MET A 32 18.25 -27.15 0.75
N LEU A 33 17.58 -26.36 -0.09
CA LEU A 33 17.58 -26.59 -1.52
C LEU A 33 18.74 -25.84 -2.18
N GLN A 34 19.42 -26.53 -3.10
CA GLN A 34 20.43 -25.90 -3.94
C GLN A 34 19.81 -24.76 -4.76
N PRO A 35 20.53 -23.65 -5.01
CA PRO A 35 19.97 -22.52 -5.76
C PRO A 35 19.46 -22.85 -7.16
N LYS A 36 19.95 -23.94 -7.76
CA LYS A 36 19.57 -24.45 -9.09
C LYS A 36 18.53 -25.58 -9.04
N ASP A 37 18.10 -26.01 -7.85
CA ASP A 37 17.01 -26.98 -7.71
C ASP A 37 15.74 -26.39 -8.35
N TRP A 38 15.08 -27.17 -9.20
CA TRP A 38 13.91 -26.72 -9.94
C TRP A 38 12.78 -26.25 -9.01
N ARG A 39 12.65 -26.84 -7.83
CA ARG A 39 11.65 -26.45 -6.81
C ARG A 39 11.95 -25.09 -6.22
N MET A 40 13.23 -24.84 -5.92
CA MET A 40 13.71 -23.53 -5.46
C MET A 40 13.53 -22.45 -6.53
N VAL A 41 13.75 -22.80 -7.80
CA VAL A 41 13.51 -21.89 -8.93
C VAL A 41 12.03 -21.49 -9.00
N GLU A 42 11.10 -22.44 -8.89
CA GLU A 42 9.66 -22.15 -8.94
C GLU A 42 9.18 -21.36 -7.71
N ILE A 43 9.69 -21.65 -6.51
CA ILE A 43 9.42 -20.86 -5.30
C ILE A 43 9.89 -19.41 -5.47
N LYS A 44 11.09 -19.18 -6.02
CA LYS A 44 11.60 -17.83 -6.29
C LYS A 44 10.74 -17.08 -7.31
N LYS A 45 10.31 -17.74 -8.38
CA LYS A 45 9.37 -17.17 -9.36
C LYS A 45 8.05 -16.79 -8.71
N PHE A 46 7.50 -17.65 -7.84
CA PHE A 46 6.28 -17.36 -7.09
C PHE A 46 6.43 -16.14 -6.18
N ARG A 47 7.50 -16.08 -5.37
CA ARG A 47 7.80 -14.90 -4.53
C ARG A 47 7.92 -13.62 -5.34
N LYS A 48 8.51 -13.69 -6.55
CA LYS A 48 8.59 -12.54 -7.47
C LYS A 48 7.18 -12.12 -7.95
N ARG A 49 6.35 -13.06 -8.38
CA ARG A 49 4.97 -12.79 -8.82
C ARG A 49 4.12 -12.17 -7.70
N LEU A 50 4.25 -12.65 -6.46
CA LEU A 50 3.58 -12.06 -5.30
C LEU A 50 3.98 -10.59 -5.13
N LYS A 51 5.28 -10.29 -5.09
CA LYS A 51 5.77 -8.91 -4.98
C LYS A 51 5.30 -8.02 -6.12
N GLU A 52 5.19 -8.55 -7.34
CA GLU A 52 4.67 -7.81 -8.49
C GLU A 52 3.17 -7.55 -8.37
N GLN A 53 2.41 -8.52 -7.86
CA GLN A 53 0.98 -8.36 -7.61
C GLN A 53 0.70 -7.36 -6.48
N GLU A 54 1.46 -7.43 -5.37
CA GLU A 54 1.38 -6.46 -4.27
C GLU A 54 1.63 -5.04 -4.80
N LYS A 55 2.72 -4.83 -5.56
CA LYS A 55 3.01 -3.55 -6.20
C LYS A 55 1.90 -3.09 -7.15
N LYS A 56 1.28 -4.02 -7.87
CA LYS A 56 0.15 -3.70 -8.76
C LYS A 56 -1.07 -3.25 -7.93
N GLY A 57 -1.36 -3.94 -6.83
CA GLY A 57 -2.40 -3.56 -5.87
C GLY A 57 -2.15 -2.17 -5.29
N ASP A 58 -0.92 -1.87 -4.88
CA ASP A 58 -0.52 -0.55 -4.41
C ASP A 58 -0.78 0.53 -5.47
N LEU A 59 -0.37 0.27 -6.73
CA LEU A 59 -0.59 1.20 -7.84
C LEU A 59 -2.08 1.42 -8.14
N GLU A 60 -2.89 0.38 -8.06
CA GLU A 60 -4.34 0.46 -8.22
C GLU A 60 -4.99 1.28 -7.09
N ALA A 61 -4.56 1.07 -5.84
CA ALA A 61 -5.02 1.87 -4.70
C ALA A 61 -4.64 3.35 -4.86
N ILE A 62 -3.40 3.65 -5.25
CA ILE A 62 -2.94 5.01 -5.53
C ILE A 62 -3.75 5.65 -6.67
N LYS A 63 -4.09 4.87 -7.71
CA LYS A 63 -4.92 5.33 -8.80
C LYS A 63 -6.33 5.70 -8.31
N SER A 64 -6.97 4.83 -7.54
CA SER A 64 -8.29 5.07 -6.96
C SER A 64 -8.32 6.31 -6.06
N ILE A 65 -7.28 6.50 -5.23
CA ILE A 65 -7.14 7.71 -4.39
C ILE A 65 -7.05 8.98 -5.25
N ASN A 66 -6.26 8.95 -6.33
CA ASN A 66 -6.14 10.09 -7.23
C ASN A 66 -7.43 10.36 -8.02
N GLU A 67 -8.13 9.32 -8.46
CA GLU A 67 -9.44 9.43 -9.11
C GLU A 67 -10.48 10.05 -8.18
N PHE A 68 -10.49 9.66 -6.90
CA PHE A 68 -11.34 10.28 -5.88
C PHE A 68 -11.05 11.78 -5.78
N PHE A 69 -9.80 12.18 -5.63
CA PHE A 69 -9.44 13.61 -5.55
C PHE A 69 -9.84 14.39 -6.79
N ASN A 70 -9.65 13.81 -7.99
CA ASN A 70 -10.02 14.47 -9.24
C ASN A 70 -11.54 14.60 -9.37
N THR A 71 -12.31 13.56 -9.01
CA THR A 71 -13.78 13.55 -9.04
C THR A 71 -14.37 14.62 -8.13
N HIS A 72 -13.75 14.86 -6.98
CA HIS A 72 -14.17 15.89 -6.02
C HIS A 72 -13.46 17.26 -6.23
N ASN A 73 -12.73 17.43 -7.34
CA ASN A 73 -12.02 18.65 -7.70
C ASN A 73 -11.01 19.15 -6.64
N ILE A 74 -10.41 18.23 -5.89
CA ILE A 74 -9.40 18.49 -4.88
C ILE A 74 -8.04 18.42 -5.57
N ASN A 75 -7.59 19.51 -6.18
CA ASN A 75 -6.36 19.52 -6.99
C ASN A 75 -5.12 20.02 -6.23
N ASP A 76 -5.31 20.69 -5.11
CA ASP A 76 -4.19 21.17 -4.30
C ASP A 76 -3.46 20.03 -3.58
N LYS A 77 -2.14 20.02 -3.67
CA LYS A 77 -1.29 18.97 -3.10
C LYS A 77 -1.30 18.98 -1.57
N ILE A 78 -1.39 20.16 -0.96
CA ILE A 78 -1.42 20.29 0.50
C ILE A 78 -2.77 19.80 1.03
N ALA A 79 -3.88 20.17 0.37
CA ALA A 79 -5.22 19.68 0.67
C ALA A 79 -5.33 18.15 0.60
N ARG A 80 -4.82 17.54 -0.49
CA ARG A 80 -4.73 16.07 -0.61
C ARG A 80 -3.92 15.45 0.53
N ALA A 81 -2.82 16.09 0.93
CA ALA A 81 -1.94 15.56 1.99
C ALA A 81 -2.61 15.63 3.36
N VAL A 82 -3.34 16.71 3.64
CA VAL A 82 -4.14 16.87 4.85
C VAL A 82 -5.24 15.80 4.92
N LEU A 83 -5.95 15.56 3.81
CA LEU A 83 -6.98 14.50 3.71
C LEU A 83 -6.40 13.13 4.07
N LEU A 84 -5.36 12.70 3.35
CA LEU A 84 -4.76 11.40 3.60
C LEU A 84 -4.26 11.27 5.05
N ARG A 85 -3.74 12.36 5.64
CA ARG A 85 -3.25 12.33 7.00
C ARG A 85 -4.36 12.18 8.04
N ILE A 86 -5.49 12.89 7.85
CA ILE A 86 -6.67 12.77 8.71
C ILE A 86 -7.21 11.34 8.66
N CYS A 87 -7.18 10.74 7.47
CA CYS A 87 -7.55 9.36 7.21
C CYS A 87 -6.48 8.34 7.67
N GLY A 88 -5.51 8.74 8.50
CA GLY A 88 -4.56 7.80 9.13
C GLY A 88 -3.39 7.36 8.26
N VAL A 89 -3.26 7.82 7.02
CA VAL A 89 -2.12 7.46 6.15
C VAL A 89 -0.83 8.05 6.72
N ASP A 90 0.25 7.28 6.68
CA ASP A 90 1.56 7.71 7.17
C ASP A 90 2.21 8.75 6.24
N VAL A 91 3.08 9.59 6.82
CA VAL A 91 3.71 10.72 6.11
C VAL A 91 4.52 10.27 4.90
N ARG A 92 5.21 9.12 4.96
CA ARG A 92 6.07 8.66 3.85
C ARG A 92 5.20 8.23 2.68
N THR A 93 4.11 7.52 2.94
CA THR A 93 3.14 7.10 1.91
C THR A 93 2.46 8.31 1.29
N ILE A 94 2.03 9.28 2.08
CA ILE A 94 1.46 10.55 1.57
C ILE A 94 2.44 11.26 0.62
N CYS A 95 3.71 11.40 1.04
CA CYS A 95 4.74 12.04 0.23
C CYS A 95 4.95 11.31 -1.11
N LYS A 96 4.89 9.98 -1.12
CA LYS A 96 4.97 9.16 -2.35
C LYS A 96 3.76 9.37 -3.25
N ILE A 97 2.55 9.30 -2.70
CA ILE A 97 1.29 9.42 -3.46
C ILE A 97 1.18 10.79 -4.13
N ILE A 98 1.44 11.85 -3.37
CA ILE A 98 1.22 13.24 -3.80
C ILE A 98 2.43 13.82 -4.53
N LYS A 99 3.57 13.11 -4.49
CA LYS A 99 4.87 13.59 -4.96
C LYS A 99 5.23 14.92 -4.26
N LEU A 100 5.18 14.86 -2.92
CA LEU A 100 5.56 15.96 -2.03
C LEU A 100 6.87 15.59 -1.31
N SER A 101 7.78 16.53 -1.13
CA SER A 101 8.97 16.27 -0.30
C SER A 101 8.60 16.25 1.18
N VAL A 102 9.33 15.48 2.00
CA VAL A 102 9.10 15.42 3.46
C VAL A 102 9.27 16.81 4.10
N SER A 103 10.20 17.61 3.58
CA SER A 103 10.37 19.01 4.01
C SER A 103 9.13 19.84 3.70
N ALA A 104 8.61 19.80 2.46
CA ALA A 104 7.40 20.52 2.09
C ALA A 104 6.18 20.05 2.90
N TYR A 105 6.05 18.75 3.16
CA TYR A 105 5.04 18.22 4.06
C TYR A 105 5.15 18.84 5.46
N THR A 106 6.36 18.87 6.01
CA THR A 106 6.61 19.38 7.37
C THR A 106 6.35 20.88 7.47
N SER A 107 6.69 21.64 6.44
CA SER A 107 6.53 23.10 6.40
C SER A 107 5.09 23.54 6.13
N HIS A 108 4.30 22.75 5.39
CA HIS A 108 2.98 23.18 4.92
C HIS A 108 1.81 22.35 5.48
N VAL A 109 1.99 21.05 5.72
CA VAL A 109 0.92 20.15 6.18
C VAL A 109 0.88 20.08 7.72
N THR A 110 2.03 19.88 8.36
CA THR A 110 2.11 19.77 9.83
C THR A 110 1.53 20.99 10.57
N PRO A 111 1.79 22.25 10.16
CA PRO A 111 1.22 23.42 10.84
C PRO A 111 -0.30 23.50 10.71
N LEU A 112 -0.86 23.12 9.55
CA LEU A 112 -2.30 23.10 9.32
C LEU A 112 -3.01 22.09 10.23
N LEU A 113 -2.42 20.91 10.42
CA LEU A 113 -2.95 19.88 11.32
C LEU A 113 -2.86 20.29 12.79
N ARG A 114 -1.83 21.06 13.18
CA ARG A 114 -1.71 21.62 14.54
C ARG A 114 -2.71 22.75 14.78
N ASN A 115 -3.00 23.54 13.74
CA ASN A 115 -3.89 24.69 13.80
C ASN A 115 -5.21 24.38 13.07
N HIS A 116 -6.08 23.55 13.66
CA HIS A 116 -7.38 23.19 13.09
C HIS A 116 -8.20 24.39 12.57
N LYS A 117 -8.10 25.54 13.22
CA LYS A 117 -8.77 26.79 12.79
C LYS A 117 -8.33 27.28 11.40
N SER A 118 -7.07 27.04 11.02
CA SER A 118 -6.51 27.44 9.71
C SER A 118 -7.09 26.66 8.53
N ILE A 119 -7.50 25.41 8.75
CA ILE A 119 -8.16 24.56 7.75
C ILE A 119 -9.51 25.16 7.33
N PHE A 120 -10.21 25.82 8.25
CA PHE A 120 -11.54 26.40 8.01
C PHE A 120 -11.51 27.83 7.48
N THR A 121 -10.36 28.52 7.55
CA THR A 121 -10.18 29.88 7.02
C THR A 121 -9.71 29.89 5.57
N ASP A 122 -9.02 28.85 5.13
CA ASP A 122 -8.60 28.71 3.72
C ASP A 122 -9.73 28.09 2.90
N SER A 123 -10.24 28.84 1.91
CA SER A 123 -11.35 28.42 1.06
C SER A 123 -11.10 27.11 0.27
N SER A 124 -9.85 26.82 -0.09
CA SER A 124 -9.47 25.58 -0.79
C SER A 124 -9.48 24.36 0.15
N LEU A 125 -9.11 24.57 1.42
CA LEU A 125 -9.13 23.55 2.48
C LEU A 125 -10.52 23.40 3.12
N LYS A 126 -11.37 24.43 3.07
CA LYS A 126 -12.75 24.38 3.53
C LYS A 126 -13.61 23.41 2.73
N ASN A 127 -13.46 23.40 1.39
CA ASN A 127 -14.11 22.41 0.53
C ASN A 127 -13.63 20.98 0.86
N THR A 128 -12.37 20.86 1.24
CA THR A 128 -11.74 19.60 1.63
C THR A 128 -12.28 19.06 2.96
N ALA A 129 -12.42 19.93 3.97
CA ALA A 129 -13.07 19.58 5.25
C ALA A 129 -14.55 19.25 5.09
N TYR A 130 -15.25 19.94 4.18
CA TYR A 130 -16.63 19.63 3.81
C TYR A 130 -16.75 18.23 3.20
N VAL A 131 -15.88 17.86 2.25
CA VAL A 131 -15.84 16.52 1.67
C VAL A 131 -15.51 15.45 2.72
N LEU A 132 -14.59 15.70 3.65
CA LEU A 132 -14.30 14.78 4.77
C LEU A 132 -15.55 14.49 5.62
N TRP A 133 -16.27 15.54 6.02
CA TRP A 133 -17.44 15.41 6.87
C TRP A 133 -18.63 14.76 6.17
N HIS A 134 -18.76 14.94 4.86
CA HIS A 134 -19.87 14.36 4.10
C HIS A 134 -19.59 13.00 3.48
N CYS A 135 -18.33 12.68 3.18
CA CYS A 135 -17.96 11.43 2.52
C CYS A 135 -17.51 10.32 3.47
N ASN A 136 -17.44 10.59 4.79
CA ASN A 136 -17.12 9.60 5.83
C ASN A 136 -15.96 8.68 5.40
N LEU A 137 -14.81 9.28 5.09
CA LEU A 137 -13.66 8.62 4.46
C LEU A 137 -13.15 7.37 5.21
N ASP A 138 -13.53 7.21 6.48
CA ASP A 138 -13.38 6.00 7.28
C ASP A 138 -13.97 4.75 6.57
N VAL A 139 -15.08 4.91 5.83
CA VAL A 139 -15.74 3.82 5.07
C VAL A 139 -14.95 3.39 3.82
N LEU A 140 -14.13 4.27 3.24
CA LEU A 140 -13.26 3.93 2.10
C LEU A 140 -11.97 3.23 2.55
N LEU A 141 -11.54 3.47 3.80
CA LEU A 141 -10.35 2.86 4.38
C LEU A 141 -10.62 1.59 5.19
N GLU A 142 -11.86 1.35 5.65
CA GLU A 142 -12.27 0.06 6.23
C GLU A 142 -12.17 -1.12 5.24
N LYS A 143 -12.02 -0.87 3.93
CA LYS A 143 -11.67 -1.88 2.92
C LYS A 143 -10.19 -1.90 2.54
N GLY A 144 -9.40 -1.00 3.12
CA GLY A 144 -7.95 -0.98 3.02
C GLY A 144 -7.34 -1.66 4.24
N GLU A 145 -7.45 -2.99 4.31
CA GLU A 145 -6.49 -3.81 5.05
C GLU A 145 -5.10 -3.63 4.41
N LEU A 146 -4.48 -2.46 4.62
CA LEU A 146 -3.04 -2.31 4.47
C LEU A 146 -2.46 -2.81 5.79
N SER A 147 -2.21 -4.11 5.85
CA SER A 147 -1.36 -4.70 6.88
C SER A 147 0.05 -4.10 6.72
N PHE A 148 0.45 -3.27 7.67
CA PHE A 148 1.85 -2.89 7.82
C PHE A 148 2.45 -3.81 8.89
N GLU A 149 3.35 -4.69 8.47
CA GLU A 149 4.33 -5.36 9.36
C GLU A 149 5.21 -4.33 10.09
#